data_AF-S6BVS7-F1
#
_entry.id   AF-S6BVS7-F1
#
_cell.length_a   1.000
_cell.length_b   1.000
_cell.length_c   1.000
_cell.angle_alpha   90.00
_cell.angle_beta   90.00
_cell.angle_gamma   90.00
#
_symmetry.space_group_name_H-M   'P 1'
#
loop_
_entity.id
_entity.type
_entity.pdbx_description
1 polymer ?
#
loop_
_entity_poly.entity_id
_entity_poly.type
_entity_poly.pdbx_seq_one_letter_code
_entity_poly.pdbx_strand_id
1 'polypeptide(L)'
;MLNRGAKEKMMMKTLTAAAMALMLAGTSFAASQADFDKAYAAAEAARQEAAKIRNEWRDTAKMLKKAKELAKAGKLDAAIKMAKAAEFQGKMAVEQARAQANAGNPGYLYN
;
A
#
# COMPACT_ATOMS: atom_id res chain seq x y z
N MET A 1 -2.93 -38.49 -26.79
CA MET A 1 -4.06 -38.59 -25.85
C MET A 1 -3.55 -38.34 -24.44
N LEU A 2 -4.16 -37.37 -23.75
CA LEU A 2 -4.26 -37.15 -22.29
C LEU A 2 -3.02 -37.57 -21.44
N ASN A 3 -2.32 -36.63 -20.80
CA ASN A 3 -2.73 -36.26 -19.44
C ASN A 3 -2.27 -34.84 -19.03
N ARG A 4 -2.93 -33.80 -19.56
CA ARG A 4 -2.89 -32.44 -18.96
C ARG A 4 -3.65 -32.34 -17.63
N GLY A 5 -4.46 -33.34 -17.28
CA GLY A 5 -5.38 -33.30 -16.12
C GLY A 5 -4.74 -33.55 -14.75
N ALA A 6 -3.48 -33.98 -14.67
CA ALA A 6 -2.83 -34.24 -13.38
C ALA A 6 -2.09 -33.02 -12.81
N LYS A 7 -1.58 -32.11 -13.65
CA LYS A 7 -0.83 -30.93 -13.18
C LYS A 7 -1.74 -29.76 -12.78
N GLU A 8 -2.93 -29.63 -13.37
CA GLU A 8 -3.93 -28.64 -12.94
C GLU A 8 -4.59 -28.98 -11.59
N LYS A 9 -4.67 -30.27 -11.24
CA LYS A 9 -5.30 -30.71 -9.97
C LYS A 9 -4.44 -30.47 -8.73
N MET A 10 -3.14 -30.25 -8.89
CA MET A 10 -2.21 -30.06 -7.76
C MET A 10 -2.02 -28.57 -7.38
N MET A 11 -2.35 -27.64 -8.27
CA MET A 11 -2.19 -26.20 -8.02
C MET A 11 -3.50 -25.49 -7.61
N MET A 12 -4.62 -26.23 -7.58
CA MET A 12 -5.97 -25.74 -7.25
C MET A 12 -6.47 -26.21 -5.86
N LYS A 13 -5.67 -26.96 -5.08
CA LYS A 13 -6.12 -27.65 -3.85
C LYS A 13 -5.54 -27.14 -2.53
N THR A 14 -4.83 -26.00 -2.52
CA THR A 14 -4.19 -25.48 -1.29
C THR A 14 -4.40 -23.99 -1.03
N LEU A 15 -5.47 -23.37 -1.56
CA LEU A 15 -5.79 -21.96 -1.29
C LEU A 15 -7.25 -21.74 -0.83
N THR A 16 -7.83 -22.70 -0.11
CA THR A 16 -9.17 -22.53 0.48
C THR A 16 -9.12 -22.72 1.98
N ALA A 17 -8.55 -21.73 2.68
CA ALA A 17 -8.75 -21.52 4.11
C ALA A 17 -8.40 -20.08 4.49
N ALA A 18 -9.33 -19.15 4.28
CA ALA A 18 -9.39 -17.92 5.06
C ALA A 18 -10.83 -17.38 5.07
N ALA A 19 -11.47 -17.59 6.23
CA ALA A 19 -12.59 -16.87 6.85
C ALA A 19 -13.55 -16.08 5.94
N MET A 20 -14.80 -16.52 5.77
CA MET A 20 -15.93 -16.19 6.66
C MET A 20 -16.06 -14.71 7.05
N ALA A 21 -17.15 -14.13 6.51
CA ALA A 21 -17.99 -13.08 7.08
C ALA A 21 -17.31 -11.76 7.48
N LEU A 22 -17.50 -10.75 6.63
CA LEU A 22 -17.74 -9.39 7.12
C LEU A 22 -18.60 -8.59 6.12
N MET A 23 -19.84 -9.05 5.86
CA MET A 23 -20.89 -8.12 5.44
C MET A 23 -21.44 -7.41 6.70
N LEU A 24 -20.65 -6.48 7.23
CA LEU A 24 -21.20 -5.41 8.06
C LEU A 24 -21.68 -4.35 7.07
N ALA A 25 -22.97 -4.37 6.78
CA ALA A 25 -23.67 -3.28 6.10
C ALA A 25 -23.29 -1.96 6.78
N GLY A 26 -22.64 -1.07 6.03
CA GLY A 26 -21.94 0.07 6.56
C GLY A 26 -22.85 1.11 7.19
N THR A 27 -22.92 1.14 8.52
CA THR A 27 -23.14 2.40 9.23
C THR A 27 -21.90 3.25 9.02
N SER A 28 -21.99 4.24 8.12
CA SER A 28 -20.93 5.22 7.93
C SER A 28 -20.89 6.12 9.17
N PHE A 29 -20.01 5.79 10.12
CA PHE A 29 -19.71 6.70 11.22
C PHE A 29 -18.84 7.85 10.70
N ALA A 30 -19.08 9.06 11.21
CA ALA A 30 -18.21 10.19 10.92
C ALA A 30 -16.77 9.86 11.36
N ALA A 31 -15.78 10.14 10.51
CA ALA A 31 -14.39 9.93 10.86
C ALA A 31 -14.00 10.68 12.14
N SER A 32 -13.29 10.01 13.03
CA SER A 32 -12.78 10.59 14.27
C SER A 32 -11.32 11.07 14.14
N GLN A 33 -10.88 11.91 15.08
CA GLN A 33 -9.48 12.31 15.16
C GLN A 33 -8.56 11.10 15.36
N ALA A 34 -9.00 10.09 16.14
CA ALA A 34 -8.26 8.86 16.35
C ALA A 34 -8.08 8.05 15.05
N ASP A 35 -9.08 8.03 14.17
CA ASP A 35 -8.98 7.38 12.86
C ASP A 35 -7.95 8.08 11.97
N PHE A 36 -7.92 9.42 12.00
CA PHE A 36 -6.90 10.20 11.33
C PHE A 36 -5.50 9.93 11.89
N ASP A 37 -5.32 9.94 13.20
CA ASP A 37 -4.01 9.74 13.84
C ASP A 37 -3.44 8.36 13.48
N LYS A 38 -4.29 7.33 13.49
CA LYS A 38 -3.93 5.98 13.04
C LYS A 38 -3.51 5.94 11.57
N ALA A 39 -4.31 6.55 10.69
CA ALA A 39 -4.00 6.59 9.26
C ALA A 39 -2.72 7.39 8.96
N TYR A 40 -2.53 8.52 9.65
CA TYR A 40 -1.34 9.36 9.51
C TYR A 40 -0.08 8.63 9.98
N ALA A 41 -0.14 7.93 11.11
CA ALA A 41 0.98 7.15 11.63
C ALA A 41 1.41 6.03 10.66
N ALA A 42 0.45 5.29 10.09
CA ALA A 42 0.74 4.26 9.09
C ALA A 42 1.41 4.85 7.84
N ALA A 43 0.92 6.00 7.38
CA ALA A 43 1.47 6.69 6.21
C ALA A 43 2.88 7.25 6.45
N GLU A 44 3.15 7.82 7.64
CA GLU A 44 4.48 8.28 8.01
C GLU A 44 5.47 7.11 8.12
N ALA A 45 5.05 5.96 8.69
CA ALA A 45 5.88 4.76 8.76
C ALA A 45 6.28 4.25 7.37
N ALA A 46 5.33 4.15 6.44
CA ALA A 46 5.60 3.74 5.06
C ALA A 46 6.53 4.73 4.34
N ARG A 47 6.31 6.03 4.53
CA ARG A 47 7.18 7.10 4.00
C ARG A 47 8.60 7.00 4.55
N GLN A 48 8.77 6.73 5.84
CA GLN A 48 10.08 6.53 6.46
C GLN A 48 10.78 5.27 5.96
N GLU A 49 10.06 4.18 5.71
CA GLU A 49 10.63 2.97 5.11
C GLU A 49 11.21 3.26 3.71
N ALA A 50 10.45 3.97 2.87
CA ALA A 50 10.92 4.43 1.57
C ALA A 50 12.14 5.38 1.68
N ALA A 51 12.13 6.29 2.66
CA ALA A 51 13.24 7.21 2.90
C ALA A 51 14.53 6.50 3.34
N LYS A 52 14.44 5.46 4.18
CA LYS A 52 15.60 4.65 4.64
C LYS A 52 16.37 4.04 3.48
N ILE A 53 15.66 3.64 2.43
CA ILE A 53 16.25 3.07 1.20
C ILE A 53 16.46 4.13 0.11
N ARG A 54 16.35 5.43 0.45
CA ARG A 54 16.51 6.58 -0.46
C ARG A 54 15.59 6.56 -1.68
N ASN A 55 14.45 5.90 -1.58
CA ASN A 55 13.46 5.81 -2.67
C ASN A 55 12.16 6.54 -2.35
N GLU A 56 12.15 7.45 -1.36
CA GLU A 56 10.96 8.24 -1.05
C GLU A 56 10.51 9.07 -2.27
N TRP A 57 9.23 8.98 -2.61
CA TRP A 57 8.64 9.81 -3.64
C TRP A 57 8.35 11.21 -3.12
N ARG A 58 8.70 12.23 -3.92
CA ARG A 58 8.56 13.65 -3.58
C ARG A 58 7.17 14.04 -3.04
N ASP A 59 6.12 13.45 -3.59
CA ASP A 59 4.74 13.86 -3.29
C ASP A 59 4.19 13.27 -2.00
N THR A 60 4.79 12.18 -1.50
CA THR A 60 4.31 11.52 -0.29
C THR A 60 4.37 12.43 0.93
N ALA A 61 5.49 13.16 1.13
CA ALA A 61 5.60 14.15 2.21
C ALA A 61 4.61 15.33 2.06
N LYS A 62 4.34 15.76 0.81
CA LYS A 62 3.37 16.84 0.55
C LYS A 62 1.94 16.39 0.86
N MET A 63 1.59 15.15 0.54
CA MET A 63 0.30 14.56 0.88
C MET A 63 0.11 14.49 2.39
N LEU A 64 1.14 14.07 3.15
CA LEU A 64 1.09 14.05 4.62
C LEU A 64 0.91 15.46 5.20
N LYS A 65 1.63 16.46 4.68
CA LYS A 65 1.41 17.85 5.08
C LYS A 65 -0.04 18.28 4.82
N LYS A 66 -0.59 17.95 3.64
CA LYS A 66 -1.96 18.28 3.29
C LYS A 66 -2.98 17.56 4.16
N ALA A 67 -2.71 16.31 4.52
CA ALA A 67 -3.54 15.53 5.45
C ALA A 67 -3.64 16.22 6.81
N LYS A 68 -2.50 16.69 7.37
CA LYS A 68 -2.48 17.48 8.60
C LYS A 68 -3.28 18.78 8.50
N GLU A 69 -3.17 19.52 7.40
CA GLU A 69 -3.95 20.74 7.18
C GLU A 69 -5.46 20.46 7.15
N LEU A 70 -5.87 19.38 6.47
CA LEU A 70 -7.28 18.96 6.41
C LEU A 70 -7.81 18.53 7.78
N ALA A 71 -7.04 17.77 8.56
CA ALA A 71 -7.42 17.38 9.91
C ALA A 71 -7.60 18.59 10.83
N LYS A 72 -6.67 19.55 10.78
CA LYS A 72 -6.78 20.82 11.53
C LYS A 72 -8.02 21.63 11.14
N ALA A 73 -8.48 21.51 9.90
CA ALA A 73 -9.72 22.13 9.41
C ALA A 73 -10.99 21.31 9.73
N GLY A 74 -10.89 20.24 10.51
CA GLY A 74 -12.01 19.34 10.83
C GLY A 74 -12.45 18.43 9.68
N LYS A 75 -11.74 18.44 8.54
CA LYS A 75 -12.06 17.64 7.35
C LYS A 75 -11.44 16.24 7.45
N LEU A 76 -11.84 15.49 8.48
CA LEU A 76 -11.21 14.23 8.87
C LEU A 76 -11.29 13.15 7.78
N ASP A 77 -12.42 13.01 7.08
CA ASP A 77 -12.53 12.06 5.96
C ASP A 77 -11.52 12.36 4.84
N ALA A 78 -11.40 13.64 4.46
CA ALA A 78 -10.46 14.08 3.45
C ALA A 78 -9.01 13.90 3.93
N ALA A 79 -8.75 14.16 5.21
CA ALA A 79 -7.45 13.97 5.82
C ALA A 79 -7.03 12.50 5.82
N ILE A 80 -7.92 11.59 6.21
CA ILE A 80 -7.70 10.14 6.18
C ILE A 80 -7.47 9.65 4.75
N LYS A 81 -8.28 10.10 3.79
CA LYS A 81 -8.09 9.75 2.37
C LYS A 81 -6.71 10.14 1.87
N MET A 82 -6.26 11.35 2.23
CA MET A 82 -4.94 11.84 1.85
C MET A 82 -3.80 11.07 2.53
N ALA A 83 -3.96 10.72 3.81
CA ALA A 83 -3.01 9.87 4.54
C ALA A 83 -2.90 8.47 3.91
N LYS A 84 -4.02 7.82 3.58
CA LYS A 84 -4.03 6.52 2.90
C LYS A 84 -3.38 6.56 1.52
N ALA A 85 -3.57 7.64 0.76
CA ALA A 85 -2.89 7.83 -0.51
C ALA A 85 -1.37 7.95 -0.33
N ALA A 86 -0.92 8.68 0.69
CA ALA A 86 0.49 8.77 1.05
C ALA A 86 1.06 7.41 1.50
N GLU A 87 0.33 6.64 2.31
CA GLU A 87 0.71 5.28 2.70
C GLU A 87 0.92 4.38 1.49
N PHE A 88 -0.03 4.40 0.55
CA PHE A 88 0.08 3.64 -0.70
C PHE A 88 1.34 4.03 -1.48
N GLN A 89 1.61 5.32 -1.67
CA GLN A 89 2.83 5.77 -2.36
C GLN A 89 4.11 5.34 -1.64
N GLY A 90 4.16 5.44 -0.31
CA GLY A 90 5.31 4.99 0.48
C GLY A 90 5.58 3.49 0.29
N LYS A 91 4.53 2.65 0.32
CA LYS A 91 4.69 1.20 0.07
C LYS A 91 5.12 0.91 -1.38
N MET A 92 4.53 1.58 -2.36
CA MET A 92 4.90 1.41 -3.76
C MET A 92 6.34 1.84 -4.05
N ALA A 93 6.82 2.89 -3.39
CA ALA A 93 8.21 3.29 -3.44
C ALA A 93 9.14 2.18 -2.92
N VAL A 94 8.80 1.52 -1.81
CA VAL A 94 9.58 0.39 -1.29
C VAL A 94 9.60 -0.77 -2.28
N GLU A 95 8.45 -1.16 -2.80
CA GLU A 95 8.35 -2.25 -3.77
C GLU A 95 9.08 -1.96 -5.09
N GLN A 96 9.00 -0.72 -5.58
CA GLN A 96 9.74 -0.30 -6.76
C GLN A 96 11.25 -0.44 -6.56
N ALA A 97 11.78 0.00 -5.40
CA ALA A 97 13.20 -0.13 -5.10
C ALA A 97 13.65 -1.59 -5.09
N ARG A 98 12.84 -2.48 -4.51
CA ARG A 98 13.09 -3.94 -4.48
C ARG A 98 13.10 -4.54 -5.87
N ALA A 99 12.14 -4.17 -6.72
CA ALA A 99 12.07 -4.66 -8.10
C ALA A 99 13.27 -4.19 -8.94
N GLN A 100 13.68 -2.93 -8.78
CA GLN A 100 14.82 -2.37 -9.51
C GLN A 100 16.17 -2.94 -9.05
N ALA A 101 16.32 -3.27 -7.77
CA ALA A 101 17.52 -3.94 -7.27
C ALA A 101 17.79 -5.29 -7.96
N ASN A 102 16.74 -5.97 -8.42
CA ASN A 102 16.82 -7.27 -9.10
C ASN A 102 16.80 -7.16 -10.64
N ALA A 103 16.64 -5.98 -11.20
CA ALA A 103 16.46 -5.81 -12.64
C ALA A 103 17.73 -6.09 -13.47
N GLY A 104 18.92 -6.04 -12.84
CA GLY A 104 20.21 -6.29 -13.50
C GLY A 104 20.54 -5.30 -14.62
N ASN A 105 21.81 -5.23 -15.04
CA ASN A 105 22.18 -4.47 -16.24
C ASN A 105 21.94 -5.37 -17.46
N PRO A 106 21.11 -4.98 -18.44
CA PRO A 106 20.83 -5.85 -19.57
C PRO A 106 22.08 -6.08 -20.42
N GLY A 107 22.30 -7.33 -20.84
CA GLY A 107 23.53 -7.79 -21.49
C GLY A 107 23.91 -7.09 -22.80
N TYR A 108 22.98 -6.36 -23.42
CA TYR A 108 23.26 -5.57 -24.63
C TYR A 108 24.08 -4.29 -24.38
N LEU A 109 24.35 -3.93 -23.12
CA LEU A 109 25.19 -2.76 -22.76
C LEU A 109 26.70 -3.05 -22.76
N TYR A 110 27.13 -4.29 -23.07
CA TYR A 110 28.54 -4.71 -23.05
C TYR A 110 29.10 -5.07 -24.44
N ASN A 111 28.44 -4.63 -25.52
CA ASN A 111 28.89 -4.83 -26.90
C ASN A 111 29.66 -3.63 -27.44
#